data_AF-A0AAD2F4P3-F1
#
_entry.id   AF-A0AAD2F4P3-F1
#
_cell.length_a   1.000
_cell.length_b   1.000
_cell.length_c   1.000
_cell.angle_alpha   90.00
_cell.angle_beta   90.00
_cell.angle_gamma   90.00
#
_symmetry.space_group_name_H-M   'P 1'
#
loop_
_entity.id
_entity.type
_entity.pdbx_description
1 polymer ?
#
loop_
_entity_poly.entity_id
_entity_poly.type
_entity_poly.pdbx_seq_one_letter_code
_entity_poly.pdbx_strand_id
1 'polypeptide(L)'
;MTRSRKKALYVVFDTNAIFTKSGDDIVNSTASSLIADHSNHGDLQIFWILPYIVRAEREYQMRQSYMQHVETSRRVAKFLSETWDISPERVSSAISQSIDRQLLRLNIKVVKPNIENIDWGSVIDAAVFRLPPFEHGPREKGFRDAVVCETFLQIASSLTGRDTALLITDDRLATQAVKQRLTNARVLTDLNALREEIMLRVSHIDAETAAEIEKKASLLFLQNDNINTLWYKKDIPNLIFGNPAISDRVRQVPVGATWELVNHYITPARLVRKEANRVYFQTDYVVNGKSRVWIPNEIPTQPELSSYQQQPAGLYGLGTAFPADALGISPAGQAMSRSMPLAGLLGLGTGAYYDTNLPTAVIEIRWSATYNRRKSLTHAEVDSCHVQQADGVSTELTPKTTSSVGPYL
;
A
#
# COMPACT_ATOMS: atom_id res chain seq x y z
N MET A 1 -9.20 7.76 23.72
CA MET A 1 -8.95 7.37 22.33
C MET A 1 -10.28 7.29 21.59
N THR A 2 -10.72 8.38 20.98
CA THR A 2 -11.89 8.40 20.09
C THR A 2 -11.51 7.67 18.81
N ARG A 3 -12.10 6.50 18.58
CA ARG A 3 -11.93 5.73 17.35
C ARG A 3 -12.39 6.63 16.19
N SER A 4 -11.45 7.13 15.37
CA SER A 4 -11.77 7.96 14.21
C SER A 4 -12.81 7.24 13.33
N ARG A 5 -14.04 7.77 13.29
CA ARG A 5 -15.17 7.17 12.57
C ARG A 5 -14.86 7.22 11.08
N LYS A 6 -14.97 6.09 10.38
CA LYS A 6 -14.76 6.03 8.93
C LYS A 6 -15.68 7.05 8.25
N LYS A 7 -15.14 7.78 7.27
CA LYS A 7 -15.95 8.62 6.38
C LYS A 7 -16.91 7.68 5.65
N ALA A 8 -18.20 7.97 5.69
CA ALA A 8 -19.21 7.18 4.98
C ALA A 8 -19.74 7.92 3.75
N LEU A 9 -19.84 7.21 2.65
CA LEU A 9 -20.41 7.67 1.40
C LEU A 9 -21.70 6.88 1.12
N TYR A 10 -22.81 7.57 1.02
CA TYR A 10 -24.11 6.99 0.71
C TYR A 10 -24.43 7.27 -0.75
N VAL A 11 -24.47 6.25 -1.59
CA VAL A 11 -24.72 6.36 -3.02
C VAL A 11 -26.14 5.87 -3.30
N VAL A 12 -27.00 6.76 -3.76
CA VAL A 12 -28.39 6.50 -4.08
C VAL A 12 -28.56 6.47 -5.59
N PHE A 13 -29.10 5.36 -6.11
CA PHE A 13 -29.31 5.17 -7.53
C PHE A 13 -30.73 5.55 -7.95
N ASP A 14 -30.83 6.30 -9.05
CA ASP A 14 -32.07 6.49 -9.80
C ASP A 14 -32.27 5.37 -10.85
N THR A 15 -33.49 5.22 -11.38
CA THR A 15 -33.82 4.21 -12.41
C THR A 15 -32.91 4.33 -13.62
N ASN A 16 -32.66 5.55 -14.11
CA ASN A 16 -31.84 5.79 -15.29
C ASN A 16 -30.39 5.33 -15.10
N ALA A 17 -29.83 5.51 -13.91
CA ALA A 17 -28.44 5.18 -13.61
C ALA A 17 -28.16 3.67 -13.65
N ILE A 18 -29.16 2.86 -13.30
CA ILE A 18 -29.04 1.39 -13.21
C ILE A 18 -29.78 0.66 -14.32
N PHE A 19 -30.45 1.38 -15.21
CA PHE A 19 -31.29 0.79 -16.25
C PHE A 19 -30.47 -0.18 -17.11
N THR A 20 -31.06 -1.35 -17.36
CA THR A 20 -30.56 -2.33 -18.33
C THR A 20 -31.72 -2.82 -19.18
N LYS A 21 -31.40 -3.07 -20.46
CA LYS A 21 -32.31 -3.70 -21.41
C LYS A 21 -32.50 -5.19 -21.13
N SER A 22 -31.56 -5.83 -20.43
CA SER A 22 -31.75 -7.21 -19.97
C SER A 22 -32.87 -7.26 -18.93
N GLY A 23 -33.80 -8.20 -19.11
CA GLY A 23 -34.84 -8.49 -18.12
C GLY A 23 -34.31 -9.25 -16.90
N ASP A 24 -33.07 -9.71 -16.95
CA ASP A 24 -32.50 -10.66 -15.98
C ASP A 24 -31.84 -9.96 -14.78
N ASP A 25 -31.33 -8.74 -14.98
CA ASP A 25 -30.53 -8.03 -13.98
C ASP A 25 -31.25 -6.80 -13.41
N ILE A 26 -31.12 -6.62 -12.09
CA ILE A 26 -31.69 -5.45 -11.38
C ILE A 26 -30.94 -4.16 -11.71
N VAL A 27 -29.62 -4.26 -11.90
CA VAL A 27 -28.73 -3.15 -12.28
C VAL A 27 -27.90 -3.52 -13.50
N ASN A 28 -27.47 -2.52 -14.29
CA ASN A 28 -26.56 -2.76 -15.40
C ASN A 28 -25.18 -3.31 -14.95
N SER A 29 -24.44 -3.88 -15.90
CA SER A 29 -23.12 -4.48 -15.66
C SER A 29 -22.10 -3.45 -15.16
N THR A 30 -22.15 -2.22 -15.67
CA THR A 30 -21.27 -1.13 -15.23
C THR A 30 -21.45 -0.81 -13.75
N ALA A 31 -22.69 -0.70 -13.27
CA ALA A 31 -23.00 -0.48 -11.86
C ALA A 31 -22.56 -1.68 -11.01
N SER A 32 -22.81 -2.91 -11.48
CA SER A 32 -22.37 -4.13 -10.79
C SER A 32 -20.85 -4.17 -10.60
N SER A 33 -20.08 -3.89 -11.65
CA SER A 33 -18.62 -3.86 -11.58
C SER A 33 -18.13 -2.74 -10.67
N LEU A 34 -18.70 -1.53 -10.79
CA LEU A 34 -18.33 -0.40 -9.93
C LEU A 34 -18.55 -0.72 -8.45
N ILE A 35 -19.68 -1.33 -8.10
CA ILE A 35 -19.99 -1.76 -6.73
C ILE A 35 -18.95 -2.78 -6.23
N ALA A 36 -18.59 -3.75 -7.08
CA ALA A 36 -17.60 -4.77 -6.73
C ALA A 36 -16.21 -4.16 -6.51
N ASP A 37 -15.74 -3.31 -7.43
CA ASP A 37 -14.42 -2.66 -7.40
C ASP A 37 -14.24 -1.77 -6.16
N HIS A 38 -15.31 -1.11 -5.73
CA HIS A 38 -15.29 -0.15 -4.63
C HIS A 38 -15.84 -0.70 -3.30
N SER A 39 -15.99 -2.02 -3.18
CA SER A 39 -16.52 -2.68 -1.98
C SER A 39 -15.52 -2.77 -0.81
N ASN A 40 -14.21 -2.58 -1.05
CA ASN A 40 -13.15 -2.95 -0.12
C ASN A 40 -12.13 -1.83 0.20
N HIS A 41 -12.61 -0.60 0.44
CA HIS A 41 -11.75 0.50 0.86
C HIS A 41 -11.47 0.48 2.38
N GLY A 42 -10.22 0.77 2.78
CA GLY A 42 -9.77 0.79 4.18
C GLY A 42 -10.31 1.97 5.00
N ASP A 43 -10.38 3.12 4.36
CA ASP A 43 -10.59 4.46 4.91
C ASP A 43 -11.94 5.09 4.52
N LEU A 44 -12.58 4.58 3.46
CA LEU A 44 -13.91 4.98 3.02
C LEU A 44 -14.90 3.81 3.16
N GLN A 45 -16.05 4.06 3.77
CA GLN A 45 -17.15 3.11 3.78
C GLN A 45 -18.22 3.56 2.80
N ILE A 46 -18.54 2.71 1.82
CA ILE A 46 -19.58 3.02 0.82
C ILE A 46 -20.84 2.21 1.12
N PHE A 47 -21.99 2.88 1.13
CA PHE A 47 -23.30 2.29 1.23
C PHE A 47 -24.04 2.48 -0.10
N TRP A 48 -24.30 1.37 -0.78
CA TRP A 48 -25.08 1.34 -2.01
C TRP A 48 -26.56 1.26 -1.66
N ILE A 49 -27.34 2.25 -2.11
CA ILE A 49 -28.74 2.38 -1.77
C ILE A 49 -29.57 2.41 -3.05
N LEU A 50 -30.65 1.64 -3.02
CA LEU A 50 -31.68 1.65 -4.04
C LEU A 50 -33.01 2.09 -3.41
N PRO A 51 -33.59 3.23 -3.81
CA PRO A 51 -34.91 3.61 -3.36
C PRO A 51 -35.93 2.52 -3.74
N TYR A 52 -36.88 2.25 -2.84
CA TYR A 52 -37.89 1.22 -3.07
C TYR A 52 -38.68 1.46 -4.36
N ILE A 53 -38.99 2.72 -4.67
CA ILE A 53 -39.73 3.08 -5.89
C ILE A 53 -38.95 2.68 -7.15
N VAL A 54 -37.62 2.83 -7.15
CA VAL A 54 -36.74 2.43 -8.26
C VAL A 54 -36.69 0.90 -8.37
N ARG A 55 -36.56 0.20 -7.24
CA ARG A 55 -36.61 -1.28 -7.20
C ARG A 55 -37.94 -1.82 -7.73
N ALA A 56 -39.06 -1.22 -7.32
CA ALA A 56 -40.39 -1.61 -7.76
C ALA A 56 -40.62 -1.32 -9.25
N GLU A 57 -40.13 -0.18 -9.75
CA GLU A 57 -40.16 0.14 -11.18
C GLU A 57 -39.38 -0.89 -12.00
N ARG A 58 -38.15 -1.21 -11.59
CA ARG A 58 -37.35 -2.22 -12.30
C ARG A 58 -37.98 -3.59 -12.26
N GLU A 59 -38.54 -4.01 -11.11
CA GLU A 59 -39.29 -5.27 -11.03
C GLU A 59 -40.47 -5.30 -12.00
N TYR A 60 -41.23 -4.20 -12.11
CA TYR A 60 -42.32 -4.10 -13.08
C TYR A 60 -41.79 -4.23 -14.52
N GLN A 61 -40.72 -3.53 -14.87
CA GLN A 61 -40.09 -3.62 -16.20
C GLN A 61 -39.62 -5.05 -16.51
N MET A 62 -38.98 -5.73 -15.55
CA MET A 62 -38.55 -7.13 -15.70
C MET A 62 -39.76 -8.05 -15.93
N ARG A 63 -40.82 -7.93 -15.12
CA ARG A 63 -42.04 -8.71 -15.29
C ARG A 63 -42.66 -8.51 -16.67
N GLN A 64 -42.75 -7.27 -17.16
CA GLN A 64 -43.27 -6.99 -18.50
C GLN A 64 -42.42 -7.65 -19.59
N SER A 65 -41.08 -7.59 -19.48
CA SER A 65 -40.17 -8.27 -20.41
C SER A 65 -40.39 -9.78 -20.42
N TYR A 66 -40.48 -10.40 -19.24
CA TYR A 66 -40.67 -11.85 -19.14
C TYR A 66 -42.05 -12.31 -19.61
N MET A 67 -43.11 -11.53 -19.40
CA MET A 67 -44.45 -11.89 -19.90
C MET A 67 -44.49 -12.01 -21.43
N GLN A 68 -43.71 -11.18 -22.15
CA GLN A 68 -43.56 -11.31 -23.61
C GLN A 68 -42.94 -12.68 -23.99
N HIS A 69 -41.93 -13.13 -23.24
CA HIS A 69 -41.29 -14.43 -23.47
C HIS A 69 -42.16 -15.62 -23.07
N VAL A 70 -42.96 -15.50 -22.01
CA VAL A 70 -43.90 -16.55 -21.58
C VAL A 70 -44.92 -16.85 -22.68
N GLU A 71 -45.48 -15.81 -23.31
CA GLU A 71 -46.45 -15.97 -24.38
C GLU A 71 -45.83 -16.65 -25.61
N THR A 72 -44.62 -16.25 -26.01
CA THR A 72 -43.88 -16.93 -27.09
C THR A 72 -43.58 -18.39 -26.74
N SER A 73 -43.17 -18.65 -25.51
CA SER A 73 -42.85 -20.00 -25.02
C SER A 73 -44.08 -20.91 -25.03
N ARG A 74 -45.25 -20.39 -24.64
CA ARG A 74 -46.53 -21.14 -24.71
C ARG A 74 -46.93 -21.47 -26.14
N ARG A 75 -46.71 -20.56 -27.10
CA ARG A 75 -46.97 -20.83 -28.53
C ARG A 75 -46.07 -21.94 -29.07
N VAL A 76 -44.79 -21.94 -28.69
CA VAL A 76 -43.83 -22.99 -29.06
C VAL A 76 -44.22 -24.33 -28.42
N ALA A 77 -44.51 -24.35 -27.12
CA ALA A 77 -44.96 -25.56 -26.42
C ALA A 77 -46.19 -26.18 -27.09
N LYS A 78 -47.17 -25.33 -27.46
CA LYS A 78 -48.36 -25.75 -28.20
C LYS A 78 -48.02 -26.35 -29.57
N PHE A 79 -47.07 -25.77 -30.30
CA PHE A 79 -46.61 -26.30 -31.59
C PHE A 79 -45.92 -27.67 -31.44
N LEU A 80 -45.10 -27.83 -30.40
CA LEU A 80 -44.40 -29.09 -30.10
C LEU A 80 -45.29 -30.15 -29.44
N SER A 81 -46.56 -29.84 -29.16
CA SER A 81 -47.47 -30.69 -28.38
C SER A 81 -46.92 -31.04 -26.98
N GLU A 82 -46.09 -30.17 -26.42
CA GLU A 82 -45.55 -30.28 -25.07
C GLU A 82 -46.35 -29.38 -24.12
N THR A 83 -46.34 -29.73 -22.83
CA THR A 83 -46.88 -28.89 -21.76
C THR A 83 -45.74 -28.37 -20.91
N TRP A 84 -45.45 -27.08 -21.02
CA TRP A 84 -44.51 -26.41 -20.12
C TRP A 84 -45.30 -25.76 -18.99
N ASP A 85 -44.97 -26.12 -17.75
CA ASP A 85 -45.58 -25.59 -16.52
C ASP A 85 -45.06 -24.18 -16.20
N ILE A 86 -45.35 -23.24 -17.11
CA ILE A 86 -44.96 -21.82 -17.01
C ILE A 86 -46.22 -21.02 -16.66
N SER A 87 -46.40 -20.77 -15.36
CA SER A 87 -47.45 -19.90 -14.81
C SER A 87 -46.92 -18.47 -14.60
N PRO A 88 -47.73 -17.42 -14.84
CA PRO A 88 -47.33 -16.02 -14.58
C PRO A 88 -46.95 -15.76 -13.12
N GLU A 89 -47.58 -16.46 -12.19
CA GLU A 89 -47.34 -16.35 -10.75
C GLU A 89 -45.97 -16.94 -10.38
N ARG A 90 -45.61 -18.10 -10.94
CA ARG A 90 -44.29 -18.70 -10.76
C ARG A 90 -43.18 -17.82 -11.31
N VAL A 91 -43.40 -17.24 -12.50
CA VAL A 91 -42.45 -16.29 -13.10
C VAL A 91 -42.31 -15.05 -12.23
N SER A 92 -43.42 -14.49 -11.74
CA SER A 92 -43.38 -13.31 -10.86
C SER A 92 -42.63 -13.58 -9.56
N SER A 93 -42.87 -14.74 -8.93
CA SER A 93 -42.15 -15.17 -7.72
C SER A 93 -40.66 -15.39 -7.97
N ALA A 94 -40.31 -16.04 -9.09
CA ALA A 94 -38.92 -16.27 -9.48
C ALA A 94 -38.17 -14.96 -9.74
N ILE A 95 -38.81 -13.96 -10.36
CA ILE A 95 -38.25 -12.63 -10.57
C ILE A 95 -37.97 -11.95 -9.22
N SER A 96 -38.94 -11.92 -8.30
CA SER A 96 -38.73 -11.31 -6.98
C SER A 96 -37.56 -11.98 -6.23
N GLN A 97 -37.50 -13.31 -6.22
CA GLN A 97 -36.39 -14.05 -5.61
C GLN A 97 -35.05 -13.79 -6.30
N SER A 98 -35.03 -13.63 -7.63
CA SER A 98 -33.83 -13.27 -8.38
C SER A 98 -33.32 -11.88 -7.97
N ILE A 99 -34.22 -10.90 -7.91
CA ILE A 99 -33.90 -9.53 -7.49
C ILE A 99 -33.31 -9.53 -6.09
N ASP A 100 -33.95 -10.21 -5.13
CA ASP A 100 -33.49 -10.23 -3.74
C ASP A 100 -32.10 -10.89 -3.61
N ARG A 101 -31.83 -11.97 -4.36
CA ARG A 101 -30.49 -12.58 -4.44
C ARG A 101 -29.45 -11.63 -5.00
N GLN A 102 -29.77 -10.89 -6.06
CA GLN A 102 -28.85 -9.94 -6.69
C GLN A 102 -28.54 -8.76 -5.76
N LEU A 103 -29.55 -8.21 -5.08
CA LEU A 103 -29.37 -7.12 -4.11
C LEU A 103 -28.50 -7.56 -2.93
N LEU A 104 -28.69 -8.78 -2.42
CA LEU A 104 -27.87 -9.34 -1.36
C LEU A 104 -26.42 -9.54 -1.82
N ARG A 105 -26.21 -10.11 -3.01
CA ARG A 105 -24.87 -10.30 -3.60
C ARG A 105 -24.11 -8.99 -3.76
N LEU A 106 -24.78 -7.95 -4.23
CA LEU A 106 -24.19 -6.62 -4.42
C LEU A 106 -24.15 -5.78 -3.13
N ASN A 107 -24.70 -6.29 -2.03
CA ASN A 107 -24.86 -5.58 -0.76
C ASN A 107 -25.54 -4.20 -0.96
N ILE A 108 -26.54 -4.15 -1.83
CA ILE A 108 -27.38 -2.98 -2.08
C ILE A 108 -28.52 -3.00 -1.07
N LYS A 109 -28.70 -1.89 -0.35
CA LYS A 109 -29.79 -1.72 0.60
C LYS A 109 -30.98 -1.04 -0.07
N VAL A 110 -32.15 -1.68 0.01
CA VAL A 110 -33.40 -1.05 -0.44
C VAL A 110 -33.95 -0.18 0.68
N VAL A 111 -34.18 1.10 0.38
CA VAL A 111 -34.69 2.08 1.36
C VAL A 111 -36.08 2.54 0.93
N LYS A 112 -37.05 2.41 1.84
CA LYS A 112 -38.39 2.99 1.67
C LYS A 112 -38.38 4.42 2.24
N PRO A 113 -39.01 5.40 1.58
CA PRO A 113 -39.19 6.71 2.18
C PRO A 113 -40.07 6.59 3.43
N ASN A 114 -39.75 7.36 4.47
CA ASN A 114 -40.67 7.52 5.59
C ASN A 114 -41.79 8.48 5.18
N ILE A 115 -42.99 7.95 4.97
CA ILE A 115 -44.16 8.68 4.49
C ILE A 115 -44.56 9.82 5.46
N GLU A 116 -44.37 9.63 6.76
CA GLU A 116 -44.72 10.60 7.80
C GLU A 116 -43.81 11.82 7.80
N ASN A 117 -42.58 11.66 7.30
CA ASN A 117 -41.57 12.71 7.26
C ASN A 117 -41.51 13.42 5.89
N ILE A 118 -42.46 13.15 4.98
CA ILE A 118 -42.57 13.85 3.71
C ILE A 118 -43.54 15.02 3.89
N ASP A 119 -43.11 16.21 3.48
CA ASP A 119 -44.00 17.35 3.31
C ASP A 119 -44.84 17.16 2.02
N TRP A 120 -45.92 16.39 2.15
CA TRP A 120 -46.83 16.13 1.05
C TRP A 120 -47.50 17.39 0.52
N GLY A 121 -47.67 18.43 1.35
CA GLY A 121 -48.18 19.72 0.90
C GLY A 121 -47.26 20.32 -0.16
N SER A 122 -45.96 20.39 0.13
CA SER A 122 -44.95 20.87 -0.84
C SER A 122 -44.89 20.01 -2.10
N VAL A 123 -45.01 18.68 -1.99
CA VAL A 123 -45.00 17.78 -3.15
C VAL A 123 -46.23 17.98 -4.04
N ILE A 124 -47.42 18.15 -3.44
CA ILE A 124 -48.67 18.42 -4.14
C ILE A 124 -48.60 19.79 -4.83
N ASP A 125 -48.15 20.82 -4.12
CA ASP A 125 -47.98 22.16 -4.69
C ASP A 125 -47.00 22.12 -5.87
N ALA A 126 -45.87 21.42 -5.74
CA ALA A 126 -44.92 21.23 -6.82
C ALA A 126 -45.54 20.51 -8.03
N ALA A 127 -46.41 19.52 -7.82
CA ALA A 127 -47.12 18.83 -8.89
C ALA A 127 -48.12 19.75 -9.61
N VAL A 128 -48.90 20.54 -8.85
CA VAL A 128 -49.91 21.48 -9.37
C VAL A 128 -49.25 22.60 -10.16
N PHE A 129 -48.20 23.21 -9.60
CA PHE A 129 -47.48 24.33 -10.21
C PHE A 129 -46.36 23.91 -11.17
N ARG A 130 -46.23 22.60 -11.45
CA ARG A 130 -45.20 22.04 -12.36
C ARG A 130 -43.77 22.45 -11.97
N LEU A 131 -43.51 22.56 -10.68
CA LEU A 131 -42.17 22.83 -10.17
C LEU A 131 -41.32 21.55 -10.23
N PRO A 132 -39.98 21.65 -10.37
CA PRO A 132 -39.11 20.48 -10.36
C PRO A 132 -39.36 19.60 -9.12
N PRO A 133 -39.44 18.26 -9.26
CA PRO A 133 -39.05 17.44 -10.42
C PRO A 133 -40.17 17.16 -11.44
N PHE A 134 -41.28 17.90 -11.42
CA PHE A 134 -42.38 17.72 -12.38
C PHE A 134 -42.10 18.40 -13.72
N GLU A 135 -42.34 17.69 -14.83
CA GLU A 135 -42.16 18.23 -16.17
C GLU A 135 -43.33 19.16 -16.58
N HIS A 136 -43.00 20.20 -17.34
CA HIS A 136 -44.01 21.03 -18.00
C HIS A 136 -44.51 20.32 -19.27
N GLY A 137 -45.79 19.95 -19.32
CA GLY A 137 -46.35 19.28 -20.49
C GLY A 137 -47.80 18.86 -20.33
N PRO A 138 -48.39 18.29 -21.40
CA PRO A 138 -49.78 17.82 -21.41
C PRO A 138 -49.99 16.54 -20.58
N ARG A 139 -48.91 15.82 -20.26
CA ARG A 139 -48.93 14.63 -19.40
C ARG A 139 -48.20 14.93 -18.11
N GLU A 140 -48.76 14.47 -17.01
CA GLU A 140 -48.10 14.53 -15.72
C GLU A 140 -46.99 13.48 -15.64
N LYS A 141 -45.75 13.97 -15.52
CA LYS A 141 -44.55 13.16 -15.33
C LYS A 141 -43.71 13.82 -14.22
N GLY A 142 -43.09 13.00 -13.38
CA GLY A 142 -42.24 13.47 -12.28
C GLY A 142 -42.59 12.93 -10.90
N PHE A 143 -43.74 12.27 -10.71
CA PHE A 143 -44.13 11.78 -9.37
C PHE A 143 -43.13 10.75 -8.81
N ARG A 144 -42.66 9.81 -9.65
CA ARG A 144 -41.65 8.83 -9.23
C ARG A 144 -40.34 9.51 -8.88
N ASP A 145 -39.93 10.49 -9.69
CA ASP A 145 -38.71 11.27 -9.49
C ASP A 145 -38.81 12.12 -8.22
N ALA A 146 -40.00 12.65 -7.88
CA ALA A 146 -40.29 13.30 -6.61
C ALA A 146 -40.10 12.36 -5.42
N VAL A 147 -40.64 11.14 -5.48
CA VAL A 147 -40.45 10.15 -4.41
C VAL A 147 -38.99 9.74 -4.25
N VAL A 148 -38.24 9.63 -5.35
CA VAL A 148 -36.78 9.41 -5.31
C VAL A 148 -36.07 10.59 -4.62
N CYS A 149 -36.40 11.82 -5.01
CA CYS A 149 -35.86 13.03 -4.39
C CYS A 149 -36.15 13.06 -2.89
N GLU A 150 -37.39 12.84 -2.46
CA GLU A 150 -37.75 12.82 -1.03
C GLU A 150 -36.99 11.73 -0.27
N THR A 151 -36.85 10.53 -0.85
CA THR A 151 -36.05 9.46 -0.25
C THR A 151 -34.59 9.88 -0.08
N PHE A 152 -34.02 10.53 -1.09
CA PHE A 152 -32.64 11.04 -1.04
C PHE A 152 -32.48 12.16 -0.02
N LEU A 153 -33.42 13.10 0.03
CA LEU A 153 -33.42 14.20 0.98
C LEU A 153 -33.44 13.69 2.42
N GLN A 154 -34.28 12.70 2.72
CA GLN A 154 -34.34 12.07 4.04
C GLN A 154 -33.02 11.40 4.42
N ILE A 155 -32.40 10.66 3.49
CA ILE A 155 -31.09 10.05 3.70
C ILE A 155 -30.05 11.12 4.01
N ALA A 156 -29.93 12.13 3.14
CA ALA A 156 -28.93 13.18 3.28
C ALA A 156 -29.11 14.01 4.57
N SER A 157 -30.36 14.27 4.97
CA SER A 157 -30.68 15.02 6.20
C SER A 157 -30.38 14.23 7.47
N SER A 158 -30.39 12.89 7.40
CA SER A 158 -29.98 12.02 8.51
C SER A 158 -28.46 11.96 8.73
N LEU A 159 -27.67 12.44 7.75
CA LEU A 159 -26.22 12.39 7.82
C LEU A 159 -25.66 13.51 8.70
N THR A 160 -24.65 13.18 9.50
CA THR A 160 -23.97 14.11 10.39
C THR A 160 -22.45 14.05 10.21
N GLY A 161 -21.78 15.20 10.38
CA GLY A 161 -20.31 15.28 10.35
C GLY A 161 -19.70 15.17 8.96
N ARG A 162 -18.85 14.15 8.73
CA ARG A 162 -18.05 13.96 7.51
C ARG A 162 -18.70 13.02 6.48
N ASP A 163 -19.92 12.57 6.74
CA ASP A 163 -20.64 11.70 5.82
C ASP A 163 -21.14 12.49 4.61
N THR A 164 -21.29 11.84 3.46
CA THR A 164 -21.84 12.51 2.26
C THR A 164 -22.85 11.61 1.55
N ALA A 165 -23.91 12.21 1.04
CA ALA A 165 -24.86 11.56 0.15
C ALA A 165 -24.62 11.98 -1.31
N LEU A 166 -24.63 10.99 -2.21
CA LEU A 166 -24.57 11.16 -3.66
C LEU A 166 -25.84 10.59 -4.29
N LEU A 167 -26.52 11.39 -5.11
CA LEU A 167 -27.59 10.91 -5.99
C LEU A 167 -27.03 10.74 -7.40
N ILE A 168 -27.28 9.60 -8.03
CA ILE A 168 -26.91 9.36 -9.42
C ILE A 168 -28.16 9.46 -10.29
N THR A 169 -28.28 10.55 -11.04
CA THR A 169 -29.39 10.78 -11.97
C THR A 169 -28.95 11.70 -13.10
N ASP A 170 -29.37 11.40 -14.33
CA ASP A 170 -29.22 12.27 -15.49
C ASP A 170 -30.40 13.25 -15.64
N ASP A 171 -31.39 13.16 -14.75
CA ASP A 171 -32.55 14.05 -14.79
C ASP A 171 -32.19 15.44 -14.22
N ARG A 172 -32.30 16.44 -15.10
CA ARG A 172 -32.02 17.85 -14.76
C ARG A 172 -33.01 18.42 -13.76
N LEU A 173 -34.29 18.02 -13.82
CA LEU A 173 -35.33 18.50 -12.91
C LEU A 173 -35.15 17.89 -11.52
N ALA A 174 -34.85 16.58 -11.43
CA ALA A 174 -34.49 15.94 -10.16
C ALA A 174 -33.24 16.59 -9.55
N THR A 175 -32.23 16.87 -10.37
CA THR A 175 -31.01 17.57 -9.95
C THR A 175 -31.32 18.96 -9.37
N GLN A 176 -32.19 19.72 -10.02
CA GLN A 176 -32.59 21.05 -9.56
C GLN A 176 -33.34 20.97 -8.24
N ALA A 177 -34.30 20.05 -8.10
CA ALA A 177 -35.09 19.87 -6.89
C ALA A 177 -34.21 19.55 -5.67
N VAL A 178 -33.21 18.69 -5.84
CA VAL A 178 -32.26 18.33 -4.76
C VAL A 178 -31.35 19.50 -4.41
N LYS A 179 -30.77 20.19 -5.39
CA LYS A 179 -29.84 21.31 -5.17
C LYS A 179 -30.49 22.50 -4.46
N GLN A 180 -31.79 22.73 -4.67
CA GLN A 180 -32.52 23.80 -4.00
C GLN A 180 -32.69 23.55 -2.49
N ARG A 181 -32.68 22.28 -2.06
CA ARG A 181 -33.03 21.88 -0.69
C ARG A 181 -31.84 21.45 0.16
N LEU A 182 -30.70 21.07 -0.45
CA LEU A 182 -29.53 20.60 0.27
C LEU A 182 -28.21 21.18 -0.24
N THR A 183 -27.37 21.60 0.70
CA THR A 183 -25.99 22.05 0.47
C THR A 183 -24.96 20.94 0.66
N ASN A 184 -25.25 19.95 1.50
CA ASN A 184 -24.31 18.87 1.87
C ASN A 184 -24.45 17.58 1.04
N ALA A 185 -25.24 17.64 -0.03
CA ALA A 185 -25.43 16.53 -0.96
C ALA A 185 -24.86 16.88 -2.34
N ARG A 186 -24.38 15.87 -3.07
CA ARG A 186 -23.99 16.06 -4.48
C ARG A 186 -24.85 15.20 -5.38
N VAL A 187 -25.12 15.70 -6.57
CA VAL A 187 -25.81 14.97 -7.63
C VAL A 187 -24.82 14.77 -8.76
N LEU A 188 -24.69 13.53 -9.21
CA LEU A 188 -23.82 13.12 -10.31
C LEU A 188 -24.68 12.59 -11.46
N THR A 189 -24.25 12.87 -12.69
CA THR A 189 -25.00 12.53 -13.91
C THR A 189 -24.89 11.06 -14.28
N ASP A 190 -23.72 10.45 -14.03
CA ASP A 190 -23.43 9.09 -14.48
C ASP A 190 -22.51 8.32 -13.53
N LEU A 191 -22.29 7.04 -13.86
CA LEU A 191 -21.46 6.11 -13.11
C LEU A 191 -19.95 6.38 -13.26
N ASN A 192 -19.50 7.07 -14.31
CA ASN A 192 -18.09 7.43 -14.47
C ASN A 192 -17.72 8.57 -13.54
N ALA A 193 -18.56 9.61 -13.44
CA ALA A 193 -18.43 10.68 -12.47
C ALA A 193 -18.43 10.15 -11.04
N LEU A 194 -19.24 9.13 -10.75
CA LEU A 194 -19.22 8.43 -9.47
C LEU A 194 -17.89 7.73 -9.21
N ARG A 195 -17.34 7.02 -10.20
CA ARG A 195 -16.03 6.36 -10.08
C ARG A 195 -14.94 7.38 -9.76
N GLU A 196 -14.89 8.49 -10.49
CA GLU A 196 -13.91 9.57 -10.28
C GLU A 196 -14.04 10.19 -8.89
N GLU A 197 -15.26 10.48 -8.44
CA GLU A 197 -15.53 11.03 -7.10
C GLU A 197 -15.10 10.05 -6.00
N ILE A 198 -15.34 8.75 -6.16
CA ILE A 198 -14.86 7.74 -5.22
C ILE A 198 -13.33 7.71 -5.22
N MET A 199 -12.68 7.68 -6.39
CA MET A 199 -11.22 7.65 -6.49
C MET A 199 -10.57 8.87 -5.83
N LEU A 200 -11.14 10.07 -6.03
CA LEU A 200 -10.68 11.31 -5.39
C LEU A 200 -10.80 11.24 -3.86
N ARG A 201 -11.89 10.66 -3.34
CA ARG A 201 -12.08 10.52 -1.88
C ARG A 201 -11.17 9.48 -1.28
N VAL A 202 -10.90 8.40 -2.01
CA VAL A 202 -10.04 7.31 -1.56
C VAL A 202 -8.56 7.68 -1.66
N SER A 203 -8.16 8.56 -2.59
CA SER A 203 -6.77 9.04 -2.65
C SER A 203 -6.44 10.02 -1.51
N HIS A 204 -7.44 10.73 -0.98
CA HIS A 204 -7.24 11.69 0.09
C HIS A 204 -7.21 11.05 1.49
N ILE A 205 -6.00 10.89 2.03
CA ILE A 205 -5.78 10.34 3.38
C ILE A 205 -5.56 11.48 4.38
N ASP A 206 -6.25 11.43 5.50
CA ASP A 206 -5.97 12.34 6.62
C ASP A 206 -4.68 11.98 7.36
N ALA A 207 -4.05 12.97 8.00
CA ALA A 207 -2.76 12.79 8.68
C ALA A 207 -2.79 11.70 9.77
N GLU A 208 -3.90 11.55 10.49
CA GLU A 208 -4.06 10.51 11.52
C GLU A 208 -4.04 9.11 10.89
N THR A 209 -4.77 8.91 9.80
CA THR A 209 -4.79 7.64 9.05
C THR A 209 -3.45 7.37 8.38
N ALA A 210 -2.77 8.38 7.84
CA ALA A 210 -1.44 8.23 7.27
C ALA A 210 -0.43 7.73 8.32
N ALA A 211 -0.41 8.33 9.51
CA ALA A 211 0.45 7.89 10.61
C ALA A 211 0.14 6.45 11.07
N GLU A 212 -1.15 6.05 11.12
CA GLU A 212 -1.55 4.67 11.44
C GLU A 212 -1.02 3.68 10.38
N ILE A 213 -1.09 4.05 9.10
CA ILE A 213 -0.61 3.23 7.98
C ILE A 213 0.91 3.11 8.02
N GLU A 214 1.65 4.21 8.19
CA GLU A 214 3.12 4.23 8.28
C GLU A 214 3.66 3.38 9.43
N LYS A 215 3.00 3.43 10.60
CA LYS A 215 3.36 2.58 11.74
C LYS A 215 3.22 1.09 11.40
N LYS A 216 2.11 0.69 10.76
CA LYS A 216 1.89 -0.70 10.34
C LYS A 216 2.84 -1.12 9.23
N ALA A 217 3.12 -0.20 8.30
CA ALA A 217 4.05 -0.42 7.19
C ALA A 217 5.47 -0.67 7.70
N SER A 218 5.92 0.11 8.68
CA SER A 218 7.23 -0.05 9.31
C SER A 218 7.37 -1.44 9.94
N LEU A 219 6.37 -1.89 10.70
CA LEU A 219 6.34 -3.24 11.30
C LEU A 219 6.30 -4.36 10.25
N LEU A 220 5.62 -4.15 9.11
CA LEU A 220 5.56 -5.11 8.02
C LEU A 220 6.88 -5.20 7.26
N PHE A 221 7.56 -4.06 7.10
CA PHE A 221 8.83 -3.97 6.39
C PHE A 221 9.96 -4.63 7.18
N LEU A 222 10.11 -4.24 8.45
CA LEU A 222 11.10 -4.78 9.36
C LEU A 222 10.59 -4.73 10.81
N GLN A 223 10.62 -5.88 11.45
CA GLN A 223 10.40 -6.04 12.88
C GLN A 223 11.53 -6.91 13.42
N ASN A 224 12.13 -6.49 14.52
CA ASN A 224 13.18 -7.26 15.20
C ASN A 224 12.66 -8.68 15.49
N ASP A 225 13.50 -9.67 15.23
CA ASP A 225 13.24 -11.10 15.46
C ASP A 225 12.10 -11.74 14.65
N ASN A 226 11.60 -11.06 13.61
CA ASN A 226 10.55 -11.60 12.75
C ASN A 226 11.04 -11.86 11.32
N ILE A 227 11.30 -13.13 11.00
CA ILE A 227 11.70 -13.58 9.64
C ILE A 227 10.61 -13.43 8.58
N ASN A 228 9.35 -13.17 8.98
CA ASN A 228 8.24 -13.03 8.06
C ASN A 228 8.04 -11.61 7.50
N THR A 229 8.95 -10.69 7.81
CA THR A 229 8.93 -9.31 7.32
C THR A 229 9.33 -9.23 5.85
N LEU A 230 9.00 -8.12 5.18
CA LEU A 230 9.30 -7.93 3.76
C LEU A 230 10.81 -8.02 3.50
N TRP A 231 11.63 -7.46 4.40
CA TRP A 231 13.09 -7.45 4.33
C TRP A 231 13.68 -8.85 4.12
N TYR A 232 13.26 -9.82 4.93
CA TYR A 232 13.77 -11.19 4.84
C TYR A 232 13.07 -12.00 3.75
N LYS A 233 11.74 -11.87 3.59
CA LYS A 233 10.98 -12.65 2.59
C LYS A 233 11.38 -12.37 1.15
N LYS A 234 11.73 -11.12 0.84
CA LYS A 234 12.14 -10.70 -0.50
C LYS A 234 13.66 -10.63 -0.66
N ASP A 235 14.40 -11.02 0.38
CA ASP A 235 15.87 -11.06 0.39
C ASP A 235 16.47 -9.74 -0.13
N ILE A 236 15.98 -8.63 0.44
CA ILE A 236 16.36 -7.28 0.05
C ILE A 236 17.89 -7.06 0.12
N PRO A 237 18.63 -7.60 1.12
CA PRO A 237 20.09 -7.51 1.12
C PRO A 237 20.75 -8.03 -0.17
N ASN A 238 20.29 -9.17 -0.70
CA ASN A 238 20.81 -9.73 -1.95
C ASN A 238 20.41 -8.89 -3.17
N LEU A 239 19.21 -8.29 -3.17
CA LEU A 239 18.82 -7.35 -4.23
C LEU A 239 19.70 -6.08 -4.27
N ILE A 240 20.13 -5.60 -3.10
CA ILE A 240 20.98 -4.41 -2.97
C ILE A 240 22.44 -4.72 -3.29
N PHE A 241 23.02 -5.73 -2.66
CA PHE A 241 24.47 -6.02 -2.76
C PHE A 241 24.83 -7.02 -3.86
N GLY A 242 23.85 -7.75 -4.40
CA GLY A 242 24.03 -8.63 -5.56
C GLY A 242 23.94 -7.90 -6.89
N ASN A 243 23.43 -6.66 -6.91
CA ASN A 243 23.38 -5.83 -8.12
C ASN A 243 24.63 -4.92 -8.19
N PRO A 244 25.54 -5.14 -9.17
CA PRO A 244 26.77 -4.34 -9.32
C PRO A 244 26.51 -2.83 -9.39
N ALA A 245 25.42 -2.42 -10.06
CA ALA A 245 25.08 -1.00 -10.24
C ALA A 245 24.77 -0.28 -8.92
N ILE A 246 24.33 -1.02 -7.90
CA ILE A 246 24.05 -0.49 -6.56
C ILE A 246 25.25 -0.72 -5.65
N SER A 247 25.82 -1.94 -5.64
CA SER A 247 26.94 -2.29 -4.77
C SER A 247 28.16 -1.40 -5.01
N ASP A 248 28.48 -1.09 -6.26
CA ASP A 248 29.67 -0.31 -6.60
C ASP A 248 29.51 1.15 -6.18
N ARG A 249 28.29 1.69 -6.32
CA ARG A 249 27.94 3.05 -5.87
C ARG A 249 27.89 3.19 -4.36
N VAL A 250 27.57 2.11 -3.64
CA VAL A 250 27.54 2.07 -2.16
C VAL A 250 28.93 1.86 -1.59
N ARG A 251 29.74 0.99 -2.19
CA ARG A 251 31.04 0.62 -1.63
C ARG A 251 32.15 1.61 -1.98
N GLN A 252 32.10 2.30 -3.13
CA GLN A 252 33.06 3.34 -3.57
C GLN A 252 34.53 3.05 -3.16
N VAL A 253 34.96 1.81 -3.32
CA VAL A 253 36.22 1.33 -2.73
C VAL A 253 37.38 1.70 -3.66
N PRO A 254 38.43 2.37 -3.18
CA PRO A 254 39.66 2.56 -3.94
C PRO A 254 40.29 1.21 -4.32
N VAL A 255 40.93 1.14 -5.50
CA VAL A 255 41.59 -0.08 -5.99
C VAL A 255 42.60 -0.60 -4.95
N GLY A 256 42.45 -1.85 -4.51
CA GLY A 256 43.32 -2.49 -3.50
C GLY A 256 42.86 -2.33 -2.04
N ALA A 257 41.73 -1.65 -1.78
CA ALA A 257 41.14 -1.57 -0.45
C ALA A 257 40.02 -2.62 -0.24
N THR A 258 39.78 -2.99 1.02
CA THR A 258 38.66 -3.85 1.43
C THR A 258 37.56 -3.00 2.08
N TRP A 259 36.29 -3.27 1.77
CA TRP A 259 35.16 -2.58 2.37
C TRP A 259 34.68 -3.29 3.62
N GLU A 260 34.49 -2.56 4.72
CA GLU A 260 33.91 -3.06 5.96
C GLU A 260 32.68 -2.24 6.34
N LEU A 261 31.59 -2.93 6.67
CA LEU A 261 30.37 -2.32 7.18
C LEU A 261 30.60 -1.85 8.61
N VAL A 262 30.47 -0.56 8.87
CA VAL A 262 30.63 0.03 10.22
C VAL A 262 29.31 0.02 10.96
N ASN A 263 28.26 0.57 10.34
CA ASN A 263 26.93 0.64 10.91
C ASN A 263 25.89 0.73 9.78
N HIS A 264 24.69 0.27 10.05
CA HIS A 264 23.54 0.45 9.18
C HIS A 264 22.27 0.64 10.01
N TYR A 265 21.31 1.36 9.44
CA TYR A 265 19.97 1.43 9.99
C TYR A 265 18.95 1.60 8.89
N ILE A 266 17.72 1.21 9.19
CA ILE A 266 16.57 1.30 8.28
C ILE A 266 15.64 2.35 8.86
N THR A 267 15.27 3.34 8.05
CA THR A 267 14.32 4.37 8.48
C THR A 267 12.89 3.80 8.53
N PRO A 268 11.98 4.39 9.34
CA PRO A 268 10.58 4.00 9.30
C PRO A 268 9.98 4.18 7.90
N ALA A 269 9.03 3.32 7.54
CA ALA A 269 8.35 3.40 6.25
C ALA A 269 7.48 4.66 6.17
N ARG A 270 7.77 5.52 5.20
CA ARG A 270 7.02 6.74 4.91
C ARG A 270 6.03 6.51 3.79
N LEU A 271 4.80 6.98 3.95
CA LEU A 271 3.78 6.90 2.91
C LEU A 271 4.04 7.98 1.85
N VAL A 272 4.27 7.55 0.60
CA VAL A 272 4.52 8.44 -0.53
C VAL A 272 3.20 8.84 -1.18
N ARG A 273 2.34 7.85 -1.46
CA ARG A 273 1.08 8.04 -2.17
C ARG A 273 0.15 6.85 -1.99
N LYS A 274 -1.13 7.03 -2.34
CA LYS A 274 -2.15 5.98 -2.36
C LYS A 274 -2.98 6.07 -3.62
N GLU A 275 -3.19 4.91 -4.22
CA GLU A 275 -4.05 4.73 -5.38
C GLU A 275 -5.10 3.68 -5.05
N ALA A 276 -6.34 4.11 -4.85
CA ALA A 276 -7.43 3.25 -4.42
C ALA A 276 -7.06 2.45 -3.14
N ASN A 277 -6.84 1.14 -3.27
CA ASN A 277 -6.45 0.25 -2.16
C ASN A 277 -4.94 0.01 -2.07
N ARG A 278 -4.15 0.41 -3.07
CA ARG A 278 -2.69 0.26 -3.05
C ARG A 278 -2.06 1.49 -2.41
N VAL A 279 -1.20 1.25 -1.44
CA VAL A 279 -0.38 2.28 -0.78
C VAL A 279 1.08 2.05 -1.15
N TYR A 280 1.79 3.14 -1.42
CA TYR A 280 3.19 3.12 -1.82
C TYR A 280 4.02 3.79 -0.74
N PHE A 281 5.11 3.13 -0.39
CA PHE A 281 5.99 3.50 0.70
C PHE A 281 7.40 3.71 0.19
N GLN A 282 8.12 4.53 0.95
CA GLN A 282 9.55 4.69 0.85
C GLN A 282 10.18 4.32 2.19
N THR A 283 11.24 3.54 2.13
CA THR A 283 12.07 3.18 3.28
C THR A 283 13.52 3.36 2.88
N ASP A 284 14.29 4.07 3.68
CA ASP A 284 15.69 4.32 3.37
C ASP A 284 16.58 3.38 4.19
N TYR A 285 17.49 2.70 3.50
CA TYR A 285 18.53 1.90 4.10
C TYR A 285 19.84 2.69 4.08
N VAL A 286 20.26 3.13 5.26
CA VAL A 286 21.45 3.96 5.44
C VAL A 286 22.61 3.08 5.84
N VAL A 287 23.68 3.15 5.05
CA VAL A 287 24.87 2.31 5.20
C VAL A 287 26.10 3.17 5.39
N ASN A 288 26.82 2.93 6.48
CA ASN A 288 28.11 3.54 6.76
C ASN A 288 29.19 2.47 6.60
N GLY A 289 30.08 2.68 5.63
CA GLY A 289 31.22 1.81 5.36
C GLY A 289 32.54 2.49 5.66
N LYS A 290 33.60 1.70 5.80
CA LYS A 290 34.99 2.16 5.77
C LYS A 290 35.78 1.34 4.76
N SER A 291 36.77 1.95 4.14
CA SER A 291 37.76 1.25 3.32
C SER A 291 39.01 0.99 4.15
N ARG A 292 39.53 -0.24 4.09
CA ARG A 292 40.77 -0.65 4.75
C ARG A 292 41.83 -0.97 3.71
N VAL A 293 42.95 -0.25 3.75
CA VAL A 293 44.12 -0.44 2.89
C VAL A 293 45.27 -0.98 3.73
N TRP A 294 45.94 -2.03 3.26
CA TRP A 294 47.19 -2.50 3.86
C TRP A 294 48.37 -1.78 3.20
N ILE A 295 49.22 -1.14 4.01
CA ILE A 295 50.44 -0.48 3.53
C ILE A 295 51.64 -1.18 4.17
N PRO A 296 52.56 -1.78 3.40
CA PRO A 296 53.82 -2.29 3.94
C PRO A 296 54.67 -1.14 4.45
N ASN A 297 55.28 -1.28 5.63
CA ASN A 297 56.29 -0.34 6.10
C ASN A 297 57.52 -0.48 5.20
N GLU A 298 57.99 0.62 4.64
CA GLU A 298 59.25 0.63 3.91
C GLU A 298 60.38 0.18 4.85
N ILE A 299 61.20 -0.77 4.39
CA ILE A 299 62.47 -1.10 5.03
C ILE A 299 63.31 0.18 4.97
N PRO A 300 63.82 0.74 6.08
CA PRO A 300 64.63 1.94 6.01
C PRO A 300 65.87 1.65 5.17
N THR A 301 65.94 2.25 3.99
CA THR A 301 67.15 2.31 3.16
C THR A 301 68.21 2.98 4.01
N GLN A 302 69.21 2.21 4.46
CA GLN A 302 70.31 2.77 5.23
C GLN A 302 70.99 3.88 4.43
N PRO A 303 71.30 5.04 5.03
CA PRO A 303 72.08 6.07 4.35
C PRO A 303 73.50 5.54 4.09
N GLU A 304 73.96 5.71 2.85
CA GLU A 304 75.33 5.39 2.44
C GLU A 304 76.34 6.15 3.32
N LEU A 305 77.09 5.41 4.13
CA LEU A 305 78.27 5.91 4.82
C LEU A 305 79.50 5.68 3.93
N SER A 306 79.97 6.76 3.31
CA SER A 306 81.35 6.90 2.83
C SER A 306 82.03 7.92 3.76
N SER A 307 83.07 7.62 4.53
CA SER A 307 84.42 7.31 4.06
C SER A 307 85.38 7.06 5.24
N TYR A 308 86.34 6.14 5.03
CA TYR A 308 87.69 5.99 5.60
C TYR A 308 87.96 6.22 7.11
N GLN A 309 88.35 5.16 7.82
CA GLN A 309 89.75 4.95 8.25
C GLN A 309 90.03 3.50 8.73
N GLN A 310 91.21 3.02 8.34
CA GLN A 310 91.91 1.76 8.64
C GLN A 310 92.01 1.47 10.17
N GLN A 311 92.12 0.26 10.74
CA GLN A 311 92.90 -0.96 10.44
C GLN A 311 92.47 -2.08 11.48
N PRO A 312 93.09 -3.29 11.60
CA PRO A 312 92.35 -4.55 11.51
C PRO A 312 92.45 -5.50 12.72
N ALA A 313 91.81 -6.67 12.54
CA ALA A 313 92.16 -8.00 13.04
C ALA A 313 91.58 -8.48 14.39
N GLY A 314 90.90 -9.64 14.33
CA GLY A 314 90.49 -10.40 15.50
C GLY A 314 89.55 -11.55 15.16
N LEU A 315 90.14 -12.68 14.79
CA LEU A 315 89.52 -13.99 14.53
C LEU A 315 89.00 -14.63 15.85
N TYR A 316 88.28 -15.76 15.70
CA TYR A 316 87.77 -16.71 16.72
C TYR A 316 86.34 -16.40 17.23
N GLY A 317 85.41 -17.35 17.29
CA GLY A 317 85.47 -18.79 17.07
C GLY A 317 84.10 -19.42 17.35
N LEU A 318 83.87 -20.54 16.66
CA LEU A 318 82.74 -21.45 16.71
C LEU A 318 82.42 -22.01 18.10
N GLY A 319 81.17 -22.45 18.30
CA GLY A 319 80.90 -23.49 19.29
C GLY A 319 79.45 -23.72 19.73
N THR A 320 78.72 -24.54 18.95
CA THR A 320 78.03 -25.79 19.40
C THR A 320 76.96 -25.75 20.52
N ALA A 321 75.96 -26.64 20.64
CA ALA A 321 75.13 -27.51 19.81
C ALA A 321 74.46 -28.52 20.79
N PHE A 322 73.12 -28.62 20.77
CA PHE A 322 72.26 -29.77 21.16
C PHE A 322 72.12 -30.18 22.66
N PRO A 323 71.22 -31.14 23.05
CA PRO A 323 69.75 -31.00 23.16
C PRO A 323 69.12 -31.77 24.37
N ALA A 324 67.76 -31.83 24.43
CA ALA A 324 66.89 -32.91 24.98
C ALA A 324 66.94 -33.18 26.52
N ASP A 325 65.91 -33.61 27.26
CA ASP A 325 64.53 -34.04 27.02
C ASP A 325 63.81 -34.17 28.40
N ALA A 326 62.49 -34.44 28.38
CA ALA A 326 61.75 -35.33 29.31
C ALA A 326 60.69 -34.74 30.28
N LEU A 327 59.42 -35.11 29.98
CA LEU A 327 58.31 -35.57 30.84
C LEU A 327 57.33 -34.55 31.52
N GLY A 328 56.13 -34.46 30.93
CA GLY A 328 54.88 -34.95 31.54
C GLY A 328 54.03 -34.04 32.46
N ILE A 329 52.75 -33.91 32.07
CA ILE A 329 51.54 -33.64 32.90
C ILE A 329 51.13 -32.16 33.10
N SER A 330 50.02 -31.78 32.46
CA SER A 330 49.15 -30.61 32.78
C SER A 330 48.09 -31.01 33.83
N PRO A 331 47.33 -30.11 34.51
CA PRO A 331 47.02 -28.72 34.13
C PRO A 331 46.95 -27.69 35.30
N ALA A 332 46.58 -26.47 34.93
CA ALA A 332 46.06 -25.36 35.76
C ALA A 332 47.07 -24.31 36.22
N GLY A 333 46.83 -23.08 35.74
CA GLY A 333 47.33 -21.87 36.38
C GLY A 333 48.17 -20.99 35.45
N GLN A 334 47.55 -19.91 34.97
CA GLN A 334 48.21 -18.65 34.58
C GLN A 334 49.04 -18.68 33.29
N ALA A 335 48.34 -18.55 32.16
CA ALA A 335 48.95 -18.06 30.93
C ALA A 335 49.17 -16.54 31.02
N MET A 336 50.32 -16.13 31.57
CA MET A 336 50.97 -14.89 31.13
C MET A 336 51.49 -15.14 29.71
N SER A 337 50.72 -14.80 28.68
CA SER A 337 51.21 -14.76 27.30
C SER A 337 52.12 -13.54 27.15
N ARG A 338 53.40 -13.72 27.52
CA ARG A 338 54.49 -12.88 27.03
C ARG A 338 54.61 -13.12 25.53
N SER A 339 54.29 -12.09 24.76
CA SER A 339 54.67 -11.96 23.36
C SER A 339 56.19 -11.99 23.23
N MET A 340 56.71 -12.96 22.47
CA MET A 340 57.86 -12.73 21.58
C MET A 340 57.52 -13.36 20.23
N PRO A 341 57.68 -12.61 19.12
CA PRO A 341 57.12 -12.98 17.84
C PRO A 341 58.04 -13.98 17.13
N LEU A 342 57.48 -15.07 16.64
CA LEU A 342 58.05 -15.90 15.59
C LEU A 342 57.93 -15.19 14.23
N ALA A 343 58.28 -13.89 14.18
CA ALA A 343 58.28 -13.06 12.97
C ALA A 343 59.70 -12.89 12.39
N GLY A 344 60.68 -13.65 12.89
CA GLY A 344 62.07 -13.58 12.46
C GLY A 344 62.49 -14.58 11.39
N LEU A 345 61.64 -15.55 11.00
CA LEU A 345 62.07 -16.66 10.14
C LEU A 345 61.33 -16.80 8.79
N LEU A 346 60.30 -15.99 8.54
CA LEU A 346 59.64 -15.88 7.25
C LEU A 346 59.42 -14.39 7.01
N GLY A 347 60.11 -13.82 6.02
CA GLY A 347 60.10 -12.38 5.70
C GLY A 347 58.74 -11.86 5.27
N LEU A 348 57.80 -11.78 6.21
CA LEU A 348 56.54 -11.07 6.07
C LEU A 348 56.81 -9.64 6.47
N GLY A 349 56.77 -8.74 5.50
CA GLY A 349 56.94 -7.30 5.72
C GLY A 349 56.00 -6.82 6.83
N THR A 350 56.54 -6.07 7.78
CA THR A 350 55.72 -5.33 8.75
C THR A 350 54.91 -4.29 7.98
N GLY A 351 53.60 -4.22 8.19
CA GLY A 351 52.74 -3.22 7.55
C GLY A 351 51.60 -2.80 8.47
N ALA A 352 50.98 -1.66 8.20
CA ALA A 352 49.85 -1.12 8.95
C ALA A 352 48.59 -1.06 8.09
N TYR A 353 47.43 -1.27 8.71
CA TYR A 353 46.15 -1.03 8.08
C TYR A 353 45.71 0.42 8.30
N TYR A 354 45.29 1.08 7.23
CA TYR A 354 44.70 2.41 7.27
C TYR A 354 43.21 2.29 6.95
N ASP A 355 42.37 2.75 7.88
CA ASP A 355 40.91 2.77 7.75
C ASP A 355 40.48 4.19 7.34
N THR A 356 39.78 4.33 6.21
CA THR A 356 39.17 5.60 5.76
C THR A 356 37.65 5.47 5.78
N ASN A 357 36.94 6.36 6.45
CA ASN A 357 35.49 6.37 6.43
C ASN A 357 35.00 6.78 5.03
N LEU A 358 34.06 6.02 4.48
CA LEU A 358 33.42 6.32 3.21
C LEU A 358 32.19 7.20 3.42
N PRO A 359 31.77 7.98 2.41
CA PRO A 359 30.54 8.74 2.50
C PRO A 359 29.36 7.80 2.79
N THR A 360 28.46 8.26 3.66
CA THR A 360 27.22 7.54 3.98
C THR A 360 26.43 7.29 2.70
N ALA A 361 26.15 6.03 2.40
CA ALA A 361 25.32 5.66 1.27
C ALA A 361 23.86 5.52 1.75
N VAL A 362 22.94 6.21 1.08
CA VAL A 362 21.50 6.10 1.35
C VAL A 362 20.85 5.36 0.18
N ILE A 363 20.25 4.21 0.47
CA ILE A 363 19.54 3.40 -0.51
C ILE A 363 18.04 3.57 -0.27
N GLU A 364 17.38 4.23 -1.21
CA GLU A 364 15.95 4.42 -1.24
C GLU A 364 15.26 3.13 -1.75
N ILE A 365 14.44 2.51 -0.90
CA ILE A 365 13.67 1.31 -1.22
C ILE A 365 12.20 1.71 -1.37
N ARG A 366 11.68 1.59 -2.58
CA ARG A 366 10.27 1.79 -2.89
C ARG A 366 9.54 0.47 -2.89
N TRP A 367 8.42 0.43 -2.19
CA TRP A 367 7.63 -0.78 -2.06
C TRP A 367 6.15 -0.44 -1.88
N SER A 368 5.29 -1.41 -2.15
CA SER A 368 3.85 -1.19 -2.14
C SER A 368 3.10 -2.31 -1.44
N ALA A 369 1.93 -2.01 -0.90
CA ALA A 369 1.06 -3.00 -0.26
C ALA A 369 -0.43 -2.64 -0.42
N THR A 370 -1.29 -3.64 -0.25
CA THR A 370 -2.74 -3.49 -0.33
C THR A 370 -3.32 -3.19 1.06
N TYR A 371 -3.95 -2.02 1.21
CA TYR A 371 -4.64 -1.58 2.42
C TYR A 371 -6.15 -1.90 2.33
N ASN A 372 -6.60 -2.84 3.17
CA ASN A 372 -7.96 -3.38 3.08
C ASN A 372 -8.96 -2.72 4.06
N ARG A 373 -10.25 -3.09 3.94
CA ARG A 373 -11.33 -2.63 4.84
C ARG A 373 -11.09 -2.89 6.33
N ARG A 374 -10.30 -3.91 6.68
CA ARG A 374 -9.93 -4.24 8.07
C ARG A 374 -8.76 -3.40 8.61
N LYS A 375 -8.31 -2.40 7.84
CA LYS A 375 -7.14 -1.56 8.14
C LYS A 375 -5.85 -2.36 8.29
N SER A 376 -5.70 -3.45 7.55
CA SER A 376 -4.45 -4.23 7.53
C SER A 376 -3.77 -4.11 6.17
N LEU A 377 -2.44 -4.13 6.19
CA LEU A 377 -1.59 -4.17 5.00
C LEU A 377 -1.34 -5.62 4.62
N THR A 378 -1.53 -5.95 3.35
CA THR A 378 -1.36 -7.30 2.79
C THR A 378 -0.73 -7.21 1.41
N HIS A 379 -0.22 -8.33 0.88
CA HIS A 379 0.35 -8.39 -0.47
C HIS A 379 1.44 -7.32 -0.70
N ALA A 380 2.44 -7.31 0.18
CA ALA A 380 3.55 -6.37 0.08
C ALA A 380 4.58 -6.83 -0.97
N GLU A 381 5.03 -5.89 -1.80
CA GLU A 381 5.98 -6.11 -2.89
C GLU A 381 7.00 -4.98 -2.95
N VAL A 382 8.24 -5.32 -3.32
CA VAL A 382 9.30 -4.33 -3.53
C VAL A 382 9.23 -3.89 -4.99
N ASP A 383 9.10 -2.57 -5.21
CA ASP A 383 8.92 -1.99 -6.53
C ASP A 383 10.27 -1.61 -7.14
N SER A 384 11.14 -0.93 -6.37
CA SER A 384 12.49 -0.56 -6.83
C SER A 384 13.45 -0.21 -5.69
N CYS A 385 14.76 -0.23 -5.98
CA CYS A 385 15.82 0.23 -5.08
C CYS A 385 16.75 1.20 -5.82
N HIS A 386 17.04 2.36 -5.25
CA HIS A 386 17.90 3.39 -5.84
C HIS A 386 18.90 3.95 -4.82
N VAL A 387 20.13 4.25 -5.25
CA VAL A 387 21.14 4.91 -4.39
C VAL A 387 21.05 6.42 -4.58
N GLN A 388 20.81 7.17 -3.50
CA GLN A 388 20.96 8.61 -3.47
C GLN A 388 22.45 8.94 -3.26
N GLN A 389 23.02 9.76 -4.15
CA GLN A 389 24.41 10.19 -4.06
C GLN A 389 24.50 11.28 -2.99
N ALA A 390 25.27 11.06 -1.93
CA ALA A 390 25.62 12.11 -0.98
C ALA A 390 26.66 13.02 -1.66
N ASP A 391 26.32 14.30 -1.83
CA ASP A 391 27.26 15.32 -2.29
C ASP A 391 28.47 15.35 -1.35
N GLY A 392 29.66 15.30 -1.95
CA GLY A 392 30.92 15.07 -1.26
C GLY A 392 31.28 16.18 -0.28
N VAL A 393 31.71 15.78 0.92
CA VAL A 393 32.50 16.63 1.83
C VAL A 393 33.54 15.77 2.56
N SER A 394 34.79 16.08 2.22
CA SER A 394 36.03 16.09 3.01
C SER A 394 36.53 14.83 3.73
N THR A 395 37.65 14.34 3.18
CA THR A 395 38.66 13.48 3.78
C THR A 395 39.29 14.14 5.02
N GLU A 396 39.21 13.48 6.17
CA GLU A 396 40.14 13.69 7.28
C GLU A 396 40.78 12.34 7.64
N LEU A 397 42.05 12.19 7.28
CA LEU A 397 42.85 11.01 7.60
C LEU A 397 43.25 11.09 9.08
N THR A 398 42.62 10.27 9.93
CA THR A 398 43.05 10.09 11.32
C THR A 398 43.74 8.75 11.49
N PRO A 399 45.03 8.70 11.88
CA PRO A 399 45.68 7.46 12.25
C PRO A 399 45.11 6.96 13.59
N LYS A 400 44.60 5.73 13.63
CA LYS A 400 44.29 5.06 14.89
C LYS A 400 45.55 4.39 15.43
N THR A 401 46.13 5.00 16.46
CA THR A 401 46.99 4.30 17.42
C THR A 401 46.16 3.24 18.13
N THR A 402 46.67 2.01 18.13
CA THR A 402 46.15 0.89 18.93
C THR A 402 46.06 1.29 20.39
N SER A 403 44.84 1.38 20.94
CA SER A 403 44.60 1.32 22.39
C SER A 403 43.67 0.15 22.69
N SER A 404 44.11 -0.62 23.68
CA SER A 404 43.52 -1.86 24.18
C SER A 404 42.08 -1.68 24.66
N VAL A 405 41.23 -2.62 24.26
CA VAL A 405 39.90 -2.86 24.84
C VAL A 405 40.05 -3.26 26.31
N GLY A 406 39.39 -2.53 27.19
CA GLY A 406 38.98 -3.00 28.52
C GLY A 406 37.46 -3.21 28.53
N PRO A 407 36.93 -4.31 29.09
CA PRO A 407 35.50 -4.62 29.03
C PRO A 407 34.77 -3.94 30.18
N TYR A 408 33.70 -3.21 29.90
CA TYR A 408 32.66 -2.91 30.88
C TYR A 408 31.29 -2.88 30.19
N LEU A 409 30.45 -3.83 30.66
CA LEU A 409 28.98 -3.96 30.67
C LEU A 409 28.14 -3.15 29.67
#